data_AF-A0A2J6J1L8-F1
#
_entry.id   AF-A0A2J6J1L8-F1
#
_cell.length_a   1.000
_cell.length_b   1.000
_cell.length_c   1.000
_cell.angle_alpha   90.00
_cell.angle_beta   90.00
_cell.angle_gamma   90.00
#
_symmetry.space_group_name_H-M   'P 1'
#
loop_
_entity.id
_entity.type
_entity.pdbx_description
1 polymer ?
#
loop_
_entity_poly.entity_id
_entity_poly.type
_entity_poly.pdbx_seq_one_letter_code
_entity_poly.pdbx_strand_id
1 'polypeptide(L)'
;TDAEREMIQNHIVATINMLESLPFPKHLRNIPQIAGAHHERLDGKGYPNGLLSEEIPLQGRMLALADIFEALTASDRPYRTPVPLSKALTIMGYMIKEGHLDPELFRLFIDRQLYSGYAEKYLTPEQIDAVDPESIPGYSDA
;
A
#
# COMPACT_ATOMS: atom_id res chain seq x y z
N THR A 1 -8.88 -21.58 -1.96
CA THR A 1 -9.31 -22.17 -0.67
C THR A 1 -8.69 -21.38 0.47
N ASP A 2 -9.17 -21.54 1.71
CA ASP A 2 -8.57 -20.83 2.85
C ASP A 2 -7.10 -21.21 3.06
N ALA A 3 -6.76 -22.49 2.84
CA ALA A 3 -5.37 -22.98 2.90
C ALA A 3 -4.46 -22.33 1.83
N GLU A 4 -4.95 -22.12 0.60
CA GLU A 4 -4.20 -21.41 -0.43
C GLU A 4 -3.98 -19.94 -0.05
N ARG A 5 -4.98 -19.30 0.57
CA ARG A 5 -4.87 -17.91 1.04
C ARG A 5 -3.82 -17.78 2.16
N GLU A 6 -3.84 -18.68 3.12
CA GLU A 6 -2.84 -18.75 4.20
C GLU A 6 -1.42 -18.95 3.64
N MET A 7 -1.28 -19.84 2.65
CA MET A 7 0.00 -20.07 1.99
C MET A 7 0.53 -18.82 1.27
N ILE A 8 -0.35 -18.02 0.66
CA ILE A 8 0.03 -16.73 0.06
C ILE A 8 0.45 -15.75 1.16
N GLN A 9 -0.29 -15.66 2.27
CA GLN A 9 0.04 -14.73 3.38
C GLN A 9 1.38 -15.05 4.06
N ASN A 10 1.80 -16.32 4.04
CA ASN A 10 3.08 -16.77 4.62
C ASN A 10 4.32 -16.09 4.04
N HIS A 11 4.23 -15.44 2.87
CA HIS A 11 5.38 -14.70 2.32
C HIS A 11 5.85 -13.57 3.26
N ILE A 12 4.95 -12.97 4.05
CA ILE A 12 5.33 -11.93 5.01
C ILE A 12 6.03 -12.53 6.22
N VAL A 13 5.54 -13.66 6.73
CA VAL A 13 6.21 -14.39 7.81
C VAL A 13 7.61 -14.82 7.36
N ALA A 14 7.75 -15.35 6.14
CA ALA A 14 9.04 -15.67 5.56
C ALA A 14 9.95 -14.45 5.43
N THR A 15 9.41 -13.31 4.97
CA THR A 15 10.14 -12.04 4.88
C THR A 15 10.68 -11.59 6.23
N ILE A 16 9.85 -11.59 7.28
CA ILE A 16 10.25 -11.24 8.64
C ILE A 16 11.38 -12.15 9.11
N ASN A 17 11.20 -13.47 9.03
CA ASN A 17 12.21 -14.45 9.46
C ASN A 17 13.57 -14.26 8.75
N MET A 18 13.54 -14.01 7.45
CA MET A 18 14.74 -13.75 6.66
C MET A 18 15.44 -12.47 7.09
N LEU A 19 14.69 -11.37 7.26
CA LEU A 19 15.24 -10.07 7.62
C LEU A 19 15.75 -10.03 9.07
N GLU A 20 15.05 -10.67 10.02
CA GLU A 20 15.49 -10.79 11.41
C GLU A 20 16.80 -11.56 11.56
N SER A 21 17.09 -12.46 10.62
CA SER A 21 18.34 -13.22 10.59
C SER A 21 19.55 -12.41 10.10
N LEU A 22 19.34 -11.19 9.58
CA LEU A 22 20.41 -10.34 9.07
C LEU A 22 21.00 -9.43 10.17
N PRO A 23 22.33 -9.21 10.18
CA PRO A 23 22.99 -8.37 11.18
C PRO A 23 22.83 -6.88 10.85
N PHE A 24 21.62 -6.35 10.97
CA PHE A 24 21.36 -4.93 10.70
C PHE A 24 22.12 -4.01 11.67
N PRO A 25 22.72 -2.92 11.17
CA PRO A 25 23.24 -1.87 12.05
C PRO A 25 22.08 -1.20 12.81
N LYS A 26 22.38 -0.55 13.94
CA LYS A 26 21.36 0.04 14.84
C LYS A 26 20.32 0.92 14.14
N HIS A 27 20.72 1.67 13.11
CA HIS A 27 19.82 2.57 12.37
C HIS A 27 18.88 1.84 11.40
N LEU A 28 19.11 0.55 11.11
CA LEU A 28 18.27 -0.31 10.26
C LEU A 28 17.58 -1.43 11.03
N ARG A 29 17.70 -1.47 12.37
CA ARG A 29 17.16 -2.58 13.18
C ARG A 29 15.65 -2.79 13.05
N ASN A 30 14.90 -1.76 12.63
CA ASN A 30 13.45 -1.80 12.47
C ASN A 30 13.01 -2.28 11.07
N ILE A 31 13.93 -2.56 10.15
CA ILE A 31 13.58 -3.00 8.79
C ILE A 31 12.68 -4.25 8.77
N PRO A 32 12.92 -5.30 9.57
CA PRO A 32 12.03 -6.46 9.60
C PRO A 32 10.60 -6.08 10.01
N GLN A 33 10.43 -5.20 11.01
CA GLN A 33 9.12 -4.73 11.45
C GLN A 33 8.42 -3.90 10.38
N ILE A 34 9.14 -2.99 9.71
CA ILE A 34 8.60 -2.13 8.65
C ILE A 34 8.14 -3.00 7.47
N ALA A 35 8.99 -3.93 7.02
CA ALA A 35 8.67 -4.86 5.95
C ALA A 35 7.58 -5.86 6.36
N GLY A 36 7.51 -6.27 7.62
CA GLY A 36 6.46 -7.15 8.11
C GLY A 36 5.07 -6.51 8.17
N ALA A 37 5.02 -5.18 8.32
CA ALA A 37 3.78 -4.48 8.61
C ALA A 37 3.04 -3.93 7.38
N HIS A 38 3.55 -4.05 6.15
CA HIS A 38 2.92 -3.43 4.97
C HIS A 38 1.62 -4.12 4.50
N HIS A 39 1.28 -5.29 5.05
CA HIS A 39 -0.03 -5.92 4.90
C HIS A 39 -0.95 -5.77 6.13
N GLU A 40 -0.47 -5.05 7.16
CA GLU A 40 -1.31 -4.65 8.27
C GLU A 40 -2.30 -3.57 7.80
N ARG A 41 -3.46 -3.53 8.43
CA ARG A 41 -4.54 -2.58 8.13
C ARG A 41 -4.86 -1.79 9.38
N LEU A 42 -5.19 -0.51 9.25
CA LEU A 42 -5.48 0.32 10.43
C LEU A 42 -6.66 -0.19 11.27
N ASP A 43 -7.60 -0.91 10.65
CA ASP A 43 -8.73 -1.55 11.31
C ASP A 43 -8.40 -2.86 12.06
N GLY A 44 -7.11 -3.25 12.13
CA GLY A 44 -6.65 -4.45 12.84
C GLY A 44 -6.95 -5.77 12.14
N LYS A 45 -7.54 -5.75 10.93
CA LYS A 45 -7.88 -6.96 10.16
C LYS A 45 -6.82 -7.34 9.14
N GLY A 46 -5.64 -6.73 9.25
CA GLY A 46 -4.47 -7.04 8.46
C GLY A 46 -3.77 -8.31 8.94
N TYR A 47 -2.61 -8.57 8.37
CA TYR A 47 -1.77 -9.72 8.70
C TYR A 47 -0.30 -9.33 8.58
N PRO A 48 0.63 -10.03 9.26
CA PRO A 48 0.46 -11.30 9.96
C PRO A 48 0.00 -11.19 11.43
N ASN A 49 0.13 -10.03 12.07
CA ASN A 49 -0.06 -9.87 13.51
C ASN A 49 -1.40 -9.22 13.87
N GLY A 50 -2.12 -8.60 12.92
CA GLY A 50 -3.40 -7.94 13.17
C GLY A 50 -3.23 -6.66 13.97
N LEU A 51 -2.19 -5.88 13.65
CA LEU A 51 -1.82 -4.67 14.38
C LEU A 51 -2.88 -3.57 14.22
N LEU A 52 -3.14 -2.84 15.30
CA LEU A 52 -3.94 -1.62 15.27
C LEU A 52 -3.11 -0.43 14.77
N SER A 53 -3.79 0.64 14.35
CA SER A 53 -3.18 1.82 13.71
C SER A 53 -1.94 2.36 14.42
N GLU A 54 -2.00 2.50 15.76
CA GLU A 54 -0.91 3.03 16.59
C GLU A 54 0.31 2.08 16.70
N GLU A 55 0.12 0.80 16.39
CA GLU A 55 1.15 -0.24 16.46
C GLU A 55 1.91 -0.38 15.14
N ILE A 56 1.32 0.06 14.02
CA ILE A 56 1.92 -0.02 12.69
C ILE A 56 2.94 1.11 12.52
N PRO A 57 4.23 0.81 12.29
CA PRO A 57 5.23 1.84 12.03
C PRO A 57 4.81 2.74 10.87
N LEU A 58 5.09 4.04 10.97
CA LEU A 58 4.77 5.00 9.91
C LEU A 58 5.31 4.55 8.55
N GLN A 59 6.54 4.05 8.51
CA GLN A 59 7.16 3.54 7.28
C GLN A 59 6.43 2.31 6.73
N GLY A 60 5.83 1.47 7.59
CA GLY A 60 5.00 0.34 7.17
C GLY A 60 3.69 0.82 6.52
N ARG A 61 3.06 1.85 7.09
CA ARG A 61 1.87 2.51 6.51
C ARG A 61 2.18 3.17 5.16
N MET A 62 3.34 3.82 5.05
CA MET A 62 3.83 4.37 3.77
C MET A 62 4.07 3.27 2.73
N LEU A 63 4.68 2.15 3.14
CA LEU A 63 4.95 1.02 2.25
C LEU A 63 3.65 0.35 1.78
N ALA A 64 2.68 0.15 2.65
CA ALA A 64 1.36 -0.38 2.30
C ALA A 64 0.66 0.47 1.24
N LEU A 65 0.66 1.80 1.42
CA LEU A 65 0.07 2.73 0.45
C LEU A 65 0.76 2.64 -0.92
N ALA A 66 2.10 2.62 -0.93
CA ALA A 66 2.89 2.53 -2.16
C ALA A 66 2.71 1.19 -2.88
N ASP A 67 2.73 0.08 -2.14
CA ASP A 67 2.53 -1.27 -2.68
C ASP A 67 1.15 -1.44 -3.31
N ILE A 68 0.09 -0.97 -2.64
CA ILE A 68 -1.27 -1.01 -3.17
C ILE A 68 -1.40 -0.15 -4.44
N PHE A 69 -0.85 1.06 -4.45
CA PHE A 69 -0.89 1.92 -5.63
C PHE A 69 -0.19 1.27 -6.83
N GLU A 70 1.02 0.72 -6.63
CA GLU A 70 1.75 0.01 -7.66
C GLU A 70 0.98 -1.23 -8.15
N ALA A 71 0.49 -2.07 -7.23
CA ALA A 71 -0.25 -3.28 -7.59
C ALA A 71 -1.55 -3.02 -8.35
N LEU A 72 -2.19 -1.86 -8.15
CA LEU A 72 -3.37 -1.44 -8.91
C LEU A 72 -3.02 -0.94 -10.31
N THR A 73 -1.88 -0.27 -10.47
CA THR A 73 -1.52 0.46 -11.69
C THR A 73 -0.53 -0.29 -12.59
N ALA A 74 0.21 -1.28 -12.06
CA ALA A 74 1.21 -2.04 -12.80
C ALA A 74 0.66 -2.61 -14.13
N SER A 75 1.33 -2.27 -15.23
CA SER A 75 0.87 -2.56 -16.59
C SER A 75 1.31 -3.93 -17.11
N ASP A 76 2.21 -4.59 -16.41
CA ASP A 76 2.94 -5.79 -16.84
C ASP A 76 2.34 -7.10 -16.32
N ARG A 77 1.21 -7.05 -15.61
CA ARG A 77 0.55 -8.23 -15.05
C ARG A 77 -0.30 -8.94 -16.12
N PRO A 78 0.05 -10.18 -16.56
CA PRO A 78 -0.59 -10.85 -17.70
C PRO A 78 -2.10 -11.08 -17.57
N TYR A 79 -2.60 -11.07 -16.33
CA TYR A 79 -3.96 -11.46 -15.98
C TYR A 79 -4.87 -10.27 -15.61
N ARG A 80 -4.37 -9.03 -15.68
CA ARG A 80 -5.10 -7.86 -15.24
C ARG A 80 -4.97 -6.72 -16.23
N THR A 81 -6.09 -6.18 -16.69
CA THR A 81 -6.08 -4.94 -17.45
C THR A 81 -5.56 -3.82 -16.54
N PRO A 82 -4.55 -3.06 -16.99
CA PRO A 82 -3.99 -1.98 -16.17
C PRO A 82 -5.06 -0.94 -15.84
N VAL A 83 -5.12 -0.51 -14.58
CA VAL A 83 -6.13 0.43 -14.10
C VAL A 83 -5.66 1.87 -14.36
N PRO A 84 -6.51 2.78 -14.88
CA PRO A 84 -6.18 4.19 -15.00
C PRO A 84 -5.94 4.85 -13.62
N LEU A 85 -5.17 5.94 -13.60
CA LEU A 85 -4.81 6.66 -12.37
C LEU A 85 -6.04 7.05 -11.55
N SER A 86 -7.03 7.70 -12.18
CA SER A 86 -8.24 8.16 -11.49
C SER A 86 -8.95 7.01 -10.77
N LYS A 87 -9.04 5.85 -11.42
CA LYS A 87 -9.71 4.66 -10.88
C LYS A 87 -8.89 3.99 -9.79
N ALA A 88 -7.56 3.92 -9.92
CA ALA A 88 -6.69 3.39 -8.87
C ALA A 88 -6.81 4.22 -7.59
N LEU A 89 -6.74 5.55 -7.71
CA LEU A 89 -6.89 6.46 -6.58
C LEU A 89 -8.30 6.42 -5.98
N THR A 90 -9.34 6.25 -6.81
CA THR A 90 -10.72 6.03 -6.33
C THR A 90 -10.84 4.77 -5.48
N ILE A 91 -10.23 3.64 -5.92
CA ILE A 91 -10.21 2.38 -5.16
C ILE A 91 -9.51 2.60 -3.82
N MET A 92 -8.34 3.24 -3.82
CA MET A 92 -7.62 3.56 -2.60
C MET A 92 -8.45 4.47 -1.68
N GLY A 93 -9.19 5.43 -2.23
CA GLY A 93 -10.10 6.28 -1.48
C GLY A 93 -11.18 5.49 -0.72
N TYR A 94 -11.77 4.47 -1.34
CA TYR A 94 -12.67 3.55 -0.62
C TYR A 94 -11.93 2.78 0.49
N MET A 95 -10.70 2.34 0.26
CA MET A 95 -9.89 1.68 1.28
C MET A 95 -9.60 2.58 2.48
N ILE A 96 -9.50 3.91 2.29
CA ILE A 96 -9.43 4.88 3.39
C ILE A 96 -10.73 4.86 4.20
N LYS A 97 -11.90 4.94 3.53
CA LYS A 97 -13.20 4.89 4.21
C LYS A 97 -13.45 3.59 4.97
N GLU A 98 -12.86 2.50 4.49
CA GLU A 98 -12.93 1.17 5.13
C GLU A 98 -11.88 0.99 6.24
N GLY A 99 -11.03 1.98 6.51
CA GLY A 99 -10.00 1.93 7.56
C GLY A 99 -8.83 1.01 7.23
N HIS A 100 -8.55 0.74 5.96
CA HIS A 100 -7.43 -0.11 5.56
C HIS A 100 -6.12 0.67 5.57
N LEU A 101 -6.16 1.90 5.06
CA LEU A 101 -5.00 2.75 4.79
C LEU A 101 -5.02 4.01 5.65
N ASP A 102 -3.86 4.66 5.76
CA ASP A 102 -3.68 5.89 6.52
C ASP A 102 -4.25 7.12 5.77
N PRO A 103 -5.26 7.82 6.34
CA PRO A 103 -5.89 8.98 5.72
C PRO A 103 -4.94 10.16 5.54
N GLU A 104 -4.04 10.41 6.49
CA GLU A 104 -3.12 11.55 6.42
C GLU A 104 -2.06 11.33 5.34
N LEU A 105 -1.53 10.10 5.24
CA LEU A 105 -0.60 9.74 4.18
C LEU A 105 -1.26 9.78 2.80
N PHE A 106 -2.50 9.32 2.69
CA PHE A 106 -3.23 9.38 1.42
C PHE A 106 -3.51 10.81 0.99
N ARG A 107 -3.94 11.68 1.91
CA ARG A 107 -4.12 13.12 1.63
C ARG A 107 -2.81 13.76 1.14
N LEU A 108 -1.70 13.52 1.82
CA LEU A 108 -0.38 14.01 1.37
C LEU A 108 0.00 13.48 -0.02
N PHE A 109 -0.30 12.21 -0.30
CA PHE A 109 -0.02 11.57 -1.58
C PHE A 109 -0.78 12.24 -2.74
N ILE A 110 -2.04 12.63 -2.51
CA ILE A 110 -2.88 13.35 -3.47
C ILE A 110 -2.48 14.83 -3.58
N ASP A 111 -2.40 15.55 -2.46
CA ASP A 111 -2.10 17.00 -2.41
C ASP A 111 -0.80 17.37 -3.14
N ARG A 112 0.20 16.49 -3.00
CA ARG A 112 1.54 16.69 -3.56
C ARG A 112 1.73 15.96 -4.88
N GLN A 113 0.70 15.26 -5.37
CA GLN A 113 0.71 14.44 -6.57
C GLN A 113 1.93 13.52 -6.62
N LEU A 114 2.23 12.83 -5.51
CA LEU A 114 3.43 12.00 -5.38
C LEU A 114 3.44 10.82 -6.36
N TYR A 115 2.26 10.45 -6.88
CA TYR A 115 2.12 9.44 -7.93
C TYR A 115 2.63 9.88 -9.30
N SER A 116 2.69 11.18 -9.61
CA SER A 116 2.94 11.65 -10.99
C SER A 116 4.28 11.20 -11.54
N GLY A 117 5.35 11.29 -10.74
CA GLY A 117 6.70 10.85 -11.18
C GLY A 117 6.80 9.33 -11.40
N TYR A 118 6.03 8.53 -10.65
CA TYR A 118 5.91 7.10 -10.91
C TYR A 118 5.11 6.87 -12.20
N ALA A 119 3.96 7.55 -12.33
CA ALA A 119 3.05 7.40 -13.46
C ALA A 119 3.75 7.68 -14.80
N GLU A 120 4.44 8.82 -14.89
CA GLU A 120 5.20 9.23 -16.08
C GLU A 120 6.29 8.23 -16.48
N LYS A 121 6.87 7.55 -15.50
CA LYS A 121 8.00 6.64 -15.72
C LYS A 121 7.58 5.20 -16.04
N TYR A 122 6.47 4.74 -15.47
CA TYR A 122 6.13 3.31 -15.45
C TYR A 122 4.78 2.97 -16.05
N LEU A 123 3.84 3.92 -16.17
CA LEU A 123 2.52 3.64 -16.73
C LEU A 123 2.46 3.92 -18.22
N THR A 124 1.54 3.23 -18.91
CA THR A 124 1.30 3.53 -20.32
C THR A 124 0.52 4.85 -20.45
N PRO A 125 0.66 5.59 -21.57
CA PRO A 125 -0.06 6.85 -21.77
C PRO A 125 -1.57 6.74 -21.58
N GLU A 126 -2.16 5.59 -21.91
CA GLU A 126 -3.61 5.33 -21.79
C GLU A 126 -4.09 5.21 -20.34
N GLN A 127 -3.19 4.94 -19.39
CA GLN A 127 -3.50 4.88 -17.96
C GLN A 127 -3.43 6.24 -17.28
N ILE A 128 -2.75 7.22 -17.89
CA ILE A 128 -2.52 8.53 -17.30
C ILE A 128 -3.70 9.45 -17.68
N ASP A 129 -4.81 9.27 -16.98
CA ASP A 129 -5.99 10.12 -17.10
C ASP A 129 -6.00 11.24 -16.06
N ALA A 130 -6.87 12.24 -16.27
CA ALA A 130 -7.01 13.36 -15.35
C ALA A 130 -7.57 12.90 -14.01
N VAL A 131 -6.95 13.35 -12.92
CA VAL A 131 -7.38 13.07 -11.55
C VAL A 131 -8.05 14.32 -10.99
N ASP A 132 -9.29 14.18 -10.52
CA ASP A 132 -10.00 15.20 -9.76
C ASP A 132 -10.00 14.79 -8.28
N PRO A 133 -9.17 15.40 -7.41
CA PRO A 133 -9.10 15.05 -5.99
C PRO A 133 -10.45 15.08 -5.27
N GLU A 134 -11.32 16.04 -5.60
CA GLU A 134 -12.62 16.21 -4.94
C GLU A 134 -13.60 15.06 -5.25
N SER A 135 -13.34 14.32 -6.32
CA SER A 135 -14.11 13.13 -6.69
C SER A 135 -13.67 11.86 -5.95
N ILE A 136 -12.51 11.88 -5.27
CA ILE A 136 -11.92 10.71 -4.62
C ILE A 136 -12.61 10.48 -3.26
N PRO A 137 -13.21 9.29 -3.02
CA PRO A 137 -13.79 8.97 -1.72
C PRO A 137 -12.75 9.05 -0.59
N GLY A 138 -13.13 9.56 0.57
CA GLY A 138 -12.24 9.59 1.74
C GLY A 138 -11.10 10.61 1.66
N TYR A 139 -10.94 11.34 0.55
CA TYR A 139 -9.96 12.42 0.44
C TYR A 139 -10.39 13.68 1.23
N SER A 140 -11.66 14.09 1.10
CA SER A 140 -12.22 15.25 1.78
C SER A 140 -12.69 14.99 3.23
N ASP A 141 -12.74 13.70 3.62
CA ASP A 141 -13.13 13.27 4.97
C ASP A 141 -11.92 13.20 5.95
N ALA A 142 -10.70 13.45 5.46
CA ALA A 142 -9.41 13.22 6.13
C ALA A 142 -8.72 14.50 6.66
#